data_AF-G2DER8-F1
#
_entry.id   AF-G2DER8-F1
#
_cell.length_a   1.000
_cell.length_b   1.000
_cell.length_c   1.000
_cell.angle_alpha   90.00
_cell.angle_beta   90.00
_cell.angle_gamma   90.00
#
_symmetry.space_group_name_H-M   'P 1'
#
loop_
_entity.id
_entity.type
_entity.pdbx_description
1 polymer ?
#
loop_
_entity_poly.entity_id
_entity_poly.type
_entity_poly.pdbx_seq_one_letter_code
_entity_poly.pdbx_strand_id
1 'polypeptide(L)'
;MPAYKETPMILLTSSGNRGDAKHFEEVGFDAYLIKPVPHQILHEAIEGVVSNTLQHKEQEIITQYHVIEGHTQPSNKTEHIDAKILLVEDLLPNQKVASSVLSKMGCTVEIADNGRIALERLAEDSFDIVLMDCQMPEMDGLEATRAIRQRERDTGTHTPIIAMTANNMASDRKQCLEAGMDDFISKPFEREQLAKLLGKWLNPKSPSAAEAEMHYEATEFAVPTSMLESLEVIDQNGLEQMQQLLGDEFGELLDAFFISLDELISLLPQALADSDQQEIRRIAHSIKSAGNNVSARRLAKLGSLMEACALEGAFQQFEGYQDQLQQEIQLVSDALAEYR
;
A
#
# COMPACT_ATOMS: atom_id res chain seq x y z
N MET A 1 -12.04 11.46 -41.39
CA MET A 1 -12.22 10.64 -42.62
C MET A 1 -13.48 9.79 -42.43
N PRO A 2 -14.48 9.87 -43.33
CA PRO A 2 -15.81 9.28 -43.09
C PRO A 2 -15.88 7.74 -43.13
N ALA A 3 -14.82 7.05 -43.58
CA ALA A 3 -14.80 5.58 -43.68
C ALA A 3 -14.51 4.85 -42.36
N TYR A 4 -14.06 5.55 -41.32
CA TYR A 4 -13.66 4.95 -40.02
C TYR A 4 -14.52 5.45 -38.86
N LYS A 5 -15.62 6.14 -39.14
CA LYS A 5 -16.43 6.82 -38.11
C LYS A 5 -17.09 5.83 -37.13
N GLU A 6 -17.27 4.58 -37.53
CA GLU A 6 -17.83 3.50 -36.73
C GLU A 6 -16.82 2.38 -36.44
N THR A 7 -15.54 2.60 -36.78
CA THR A 7 -14.48 1.62 -36.50
C THR A 7 -14.00 1.81 -35.07
N PRO A 8 -14.06 0.78 -34.20
CA PRO A 8 -13.63 0.95 -32.83
C PRO A 8 -12.11 1.13 -32.72
N MET A 9 -11.69 2.10 -31.91
CA MET A 9 -10.31 2.55 -31.79
C MET A 9 -9.78 2.32 -30.37
N ILE A 10 -8.73 1.50 -30.25
CA ILE A 10 -8.02 1.26 -29.00
C ILE A 10 -6.66 1.99 -29.05
N LEU A 11 -6.43 2.90 -28.11
CA LEU A 11 -5.17 3.62 -27.97
C LEU A 11 -4.17 2.82 -27.13
N LEU A 12 -2.95 2.63 -27.63
CA LEU A 12 -1.84 2.03 -26.90
C LEU A 12 -0.72 3.06 -26.68
N THR A 13 -0.60 3.59 -25.47
CA THR A 13 0.41 4.63 -25.15
C THR A 13 1.54 4.12 -24.28
N SER A 14 2.66 4.85 -24.25
CA SER A 14 3.81 4.56 -23.37
C SER A 14 3.82 5.38 -22.08
N SER A 15 2.89 6.32 -21.90
CA SER A 15 2.76 7.17 -20.72
C SER A 15 1.29 7.50 -20.49
N GLY A 16 0.75 7.10 -19.34
CA GLY A 16 -0.65 7.28 -18.98
C GLY A 16 -0.86 7.43 -17.48
N ASN A 17 -1.65 8.42 -17.07
CA ASN A 17 -2.02 8.66 -15.68
C ASN A 17 -3.50 8.32 -15.43
N ARG A 18 -3.85 7.93 -14.20
CA ARG A 18 -5.26 7.87 -13.76
C ARG A 18 -5.87 9.28 -13.91
N GLY A 19 -6.81 9.45 -14.84
CA GLY A 19 -7.43 10.74 -15.17
C GLY A 19 -7.49 11.06 -16.67
N ASP A 20 -6.62 10.45 -17.48
CA ASP A 20 -6.56 10.73 -18.93
C ASP A 20 -7.75 10.14 -19.73
N ALA A 21 -8.58 9.32 -19.08
CA ALA A 21 -9.72 8.63 -19.71
C ALA A 21 -10.69 9.60 -20.39
N LYS A 22 -11.11 10.67 -19.69
CA LYS A 22 -12.01 11.69 -20.25
C LYS A 22 -11.41 12.39 -21.47
N HIS A 23 -10.10 12.66 -21.43
CA HIS A 23 -9.41 13.30 -22.54
C HIS A 23 -9.41 12.40 -23.79
N PHE A 24 -9.13 11.10 -23.64
CA PHE A 24 -9.11 10.18 -24.77
C PHE A 24 -10.50 9.80 -25.28
N GLU A 25 -11.51 9.82 -24.41
CA GLU A 25 -12.92 9.69 -24.78
C GLU A 25 -13.38 10.86 -25.65
N GLU A 26 -13.06 12.10 -25.25
CA GLU A 26 -13.37 13.31 -26.04
C GLU A 26 -12.69 13.32 -27.42
N VAL A 27 -11.52 12.70 -27.53
CA VAL A 27 -10.78 12.52 -28.80
C VAL A 27 -11.42 11.44 -29.67
N GLY A 28 -12.26 10.57 -29.11
CA GLY A 28 -13.01 9.54 -29.83
C GLY A 28 -12.37 8.15 -29.84
N PHE A 29 -11.61 7.80 -28.79
CA PHE A 29 -11.16 6.42 -28.56
C PHE A 29 -12.18 5.63 -27.72
N ASP A 30 -12.35 4.35 -28.04
CA ASP A 30 -13.26 3.44 -27.35
C ASP A 30 -12.57 2.69 -26.20
N ALA A 31 -11.24 2.57 -26.28
CA ALA A 31 -10.43 2.05 -25.19
C ALA A 31 -9.02 2.64 -25.17
N TYR A 32 -8.38 2.54 -24.01
CA TYR A 32 -7.02 3.02 -23.79
C TYR A 32 -6.22 2.09 -22.86
N LEU A 33 -5.04 1.69 -23.32
CA LEU A 33 -4.13 0.77 -22.62
C LEU A 33 -2.70 1.35 -22.59
N ILE A 34 -1.97 1.02 -21.51
CA ILE A 34 -0.59 1.48 -21.30
C ILE A 34 0.37 0.33 -21.61
N LYS A 35 1.44 0.63 -22.35
CA LYS A 35 2.50 -0.33 -22.70
C LYS A 35 3.47 -0.52 -21.53
N PRO A 36 4.01 -1.74 -21.32
CA PRO A 36 3.72 -2.96 -22.09
C PRO A 36 2.32 -3.52 -21.76
N VAL A 37 1.56 -3.92 -22.79
CA VAL A 37 0.20 -4.42 -22.61
C VAL A 37 0.22 -5.94 -22.51
N PRO A 38 -0.21 -6.54 -21.38
CA PRO A 38 -0.35 -7.98 -21.28
C PRO A 38 -1.35 -8.52 -22.29
N HIS A 39 -1.10 -9.71 -22.83
CA HIS A 39 -1.93 -10.30 -23.89
C HIS A 39 -3.40 -10.45 -23.48
N GLN A 40 -3.64 -10.83 -22.22
CA GLN A 40 -4.98 -11.01 -21.68
C GLN A 40 -5.77 -9.70 -21.61
N ILE A 41 -5.15 -8.63 -21.11
CA ILE A 41 -5.75 -7.30 -21.04
C ILE A 41 -6.08 -6.75 -22.43
N LEU A 42 -5.20 -6.98 -23.42
CA LEU A 42 -5.47 -6.58 -24.80
C LEU A 42 -6.66 -7.33 -25.39
N HIS A 43 -6.75 -8.63 -25.16
CA HIS A 43 -7.86 -9.46 -25.63
C HIS A 43 -9.20 -9.02 -25.05
N GLU A 44 -9.25 -8.79 -23.74
CA GLU A 44 -10.46 -8.35 -23.02
C GLU A 44 -10.89 -6.94 -23.43
N ALA A 45 -9.93 -6.02 -23.63
CA ALA A 45 -10.23 -4.69 -24.15
C ALA A 45 -10.86 -4.77 -25.56
N ILE A 46 -10.36 -5.66 -26.42
CA ILE A 46 -10.95 -5.89 -27.75
C ILE A 46 -12.36 -6.47 -27.63
N GLU A 47 -12.56 -7.48 -26.78
CA GLU A 47 -13.89 -8.07 -26.56
C GLU A 47 -14.90 -7.05 -26.03
N GLY A 48 -14.50 -6.24 -25.05
CA GLY A 48 -15.34 -5.20 -24.48
C GLY A 48 -15.74 -4.14 -25.52
N VAL A 49 -14.77 -3.65 -26.28
CA VAL A 49 -15.01 -2.66 -27.34
C VAL A 49 -15.93 -3.22 -28.42
N VAL A 50 -15.66 -4.43 -28.92
CA VAL A 50 -16.47 -5.09 -29.95
C VAL A 50 -17.90 -5.35 -29.44
N SER A 51 -18.05 -5.81 -28.20
CA SER A 51 -19.36 -6.05 -27.59
C SER A 51 -20.16 -4.74 -27.45
N ASN A 52 -19.52 -3.64 -27.07
CA ASN A 52 -20.17 -2.33 -26.95
C ASN A 52 -20.62 -1.78 -28.31
N THR A 53 -19.79 -1.91 -29.34
CA THR A 53 -20.14 -1.53 -30.72
C THR A 53 -21.34 -2.34 -31.23
N LEU A 54 -21.40 -3.64 -30.95
CA LEU A 54 -22.52 -4.51 -31.36
C LEU A 54 -23.82 -4.23 -30.58
N GLN A 55 -23.72 -3.73 -29.34
CA GLN A 55 -24.87 -3.47 -28.47
C GLN A 55 -25.35 -2.00 -28.49
N HIS A 56 -24.71 -1.11 -29.27
CA HIS A 56 -25.02 0.33 -29.33
C HIS A 56 -25.16 0.99 -27.94
N LYS A 57 -24.29 0.63 -27.00
CA LYS A 57 -24.28 1.25 -25.66
C LYS A 57 -23.35 2.46 -25.65
N GLU A 58 -23.86 3.63 -25.27
CA GLU A 58 -23.04 4.77 -24.84
C GLU A 58 -22.58 4.49 -23.40
N GLN A 59 -21.35 4.00 -23.23
CA GLN A 59 -20.69 3.87 -21.93
C GLN A 59 -19.27 4.47 -22.01
N GLU A 60 -18.76 4.91 -20.87
CA GLU A 60 -17.42 5.50 -20.70
C GLU A 60 -16.31 4.62 -21.33
N ILE A 61 -15.27 5.26 -21.85
CA ILE A 61 -14.11 4.61 -22.49
C ILE A 61 -13.57 3.43 -21.64
N ILE A 62 -13.30 2.29 -22.29
CA ILE A 62 -12.75 1.11 -21.62
C ILE A 62 -11.29 1.39 -21.29
N THR A 63 -11.01 1.60 -20.01
CA THR A 63 -9.63 1.77 -19.53
C THR A 63 -9.04 0.42 -19.13
N GLN A 64 -7.72 0.32 -19.13
CA GLN A 64 -7.02 -0.84 -18.56
C GLN A 64 -7.48 -1.16 -17.13
N TYR A 65 -7.88 -0.14 -16.34
CA TYR A 65 -8.43 -0.31 -15.01
C TYR A 65 -9.85 -0.89 -15.03
N HIS A 66 -10.73 -0.42 -15.93
CA HIS A 66 -12.08 -0.98 -16.13
C HIS A 66 -12.08 -2.45 -16.56
N VAL A 67 -11.07 -2.90 -17.33
CA VAL A 67 -10.92 -4.31 -17.72
C VAL A 67 -10.54 -5.19 -16.53
N ILE A 68 -9.62 -4.70 -15.70
CA ILE A 68 -9.22 -5.35 -14.44
C ILE A 68 -10.38 -5.35 -13.42
N GLU A 69 -11.15 -4.26 -13.37
CA GLU A 69 -12.33 -4.07 -12.51
C GLU A 69 -13.58 -4.80 -13.03
N GLY A 70 -13.67 -5.11 -14.33
CA GLY A 70 -14.83 -5.77 -14.96
C GLY A 70 -15.06 -7.23 -14.55
N HIS A 71 -14.11 -7.83 -13.81
CA HIS A 71 -14.28 -9.11 -13.13
C HIS A 71 -15.02 -8.99 -11.78
N THR A 72 -15.27 -7.76 -11.34
CA THR A 72 -16.12 -7.44 -10.21
C THR A 72 -17.26 -6.58 -10.74
N GLN A 73 -18.44 -7.17 -10.93
CA GLN A 73 -19.64 -6.34 -11.00
C GLN A 73 -19.62 -5.39 -9.79
N PRO A 74 -19.95 -4.10 -9.95
CA PRO A 74 -20.08 -3.18 -8.81
C PRO A 74 -21.35 -3.57 -8.06
N SER A 75 -21.27 -4.63 -7.27
CA SER A 75 -22.22 -4.84 -6.19
C SER A 75 -21.93 -3.74 -5.18
N ASN A 76 -22.77 -2.72 -5.22
CA ASN A 76 -22.85 -1.62 -4.27
C ASN A 76 -23.29 -2.10 -2.85
N LYS A 77 -22.82 -3.28 -2.44
CA LYS A 77 -22.89 -3.81 -1.09
C LYS A 77 -21.46 -3.75 -0.58
N THR A 78 -21.18 -2.81 0.30
CA THR A 78 -20.08 -2.95 1.25
C THR A 78 -20.18 -4.34 1.86
N GLU A 79 -19.31 -5.26 1.45
CA GLU A 79 -19.23 -6.59 2.07
C GLU A 79 -18.88 -6.37 3.54
N HIS A 80 -19.87 -6.59 4.41
CA HIS A 80 -19.66 -6.58 5.84
C HIS A 80 -18.93 -7.87 6.20
N ILE A 81 -17.66 -7.75 6.59
CA ILE A 81 -16.79 -8.87 6.99
C ILE A 81 -16.78 -8.91 8.52
N ASP A 82 -17.52 -9.86 9.08
CA ASP A 82 -17.53 -10.12 10.53
C ASP A 82 -16.33 -11.02 10.88
N ALA A 83 -15.24 -10.40 11.31
CA ALA A 83 -14.00 -11.08 11.71
C ALA A 83 -13.26 -10.31 12.80
N LYS A 84 -12.63 -11.04 13.73
CA LYS A 84 -11.73 -10.49 14.75
C LYS A 84 -10.30 -10.52 14.22
N ILE A 85 -9.73 -9.34 14.01
CA ILE A 85 -8.42 -9.14 13.38
C ILE A 85 -7.45 -8.60 14.42
N LEU A 86 -6.29 -9.23 14.53
CA LEU A 86 -5.15 -8.65 15.24
C LEU A 86 -4.31 -7.84 14.25
N LEU A 87 -4.29 -6.53 14.41
CA LEU A 87 -3.44 -5.61 13.66
C LEU A 87 -2.16 -5.36 14.46
N VAL A 88 -1.01 -5.75 13.92
CA VAL A 88 0.30 -5.57 14.55
C VAL A 88 1.09 -4.52 13.78
N GLU A 89 1.26 -3.34 14.38
CA GLU A 89 1.77 -2.12 13.74
C GLU A 89 2.32 -1.18 14.81
N ASP A 90 3.52 -0.62 14.64
CA ASP A 90 4.17 0.23 15.65
C ASP A 90 3.88 1.73 15.48
N LEU A 91 3.48 2.17 14.29
CA LEU A 91 3.25 3.60 14.02
C LEU A 91 1.77 3.97 14.12
N LEU A 92 1.44 4.89 15.03
CA LEU A 92 0.08 5.39 15.26
C LEU A 92 -0.65 5.86 13.98
N PRO A 93 -0.02 6.58 13.03
CA PRO A 93 -0.67 6.93 11.76
C PRO A 93 -1.10 5.70 10.96
N ASN A 94 -0.22 4.70 10.87
CA ASN A 94 -0.50 3.46 10.16
C ASN A 94 -1.62 2.67 10.87
N GLN A 95 -1.57 2.59 12.21
CA GLN A 95 -2.61 1.96 13.02
C GLN A 95 -3.97 2.61 12.75
N LYS A 96 -4.06 3.95 12.72
CA LYS A 96 -5.31 4.69 12.46
C LYS A 96 -5.88 4.39 11.08
N VAL A 97 -5.05 4.46 10.04
CA VAL A 97 -5.49 4.17 8.66
C VAL A 97 -5.99 2.73 8.56
N ALA A 98 -5.19 1.76 9.00
CA ALA A 98 -5.52 0.34 8.89
C ALA A 98 -6.77 -0.03 9.70
N SER A 99 -6.87 0.43 10.96
CA SER A 99 -8.02 0.14 11.82
C SER A 99 -9.30 0.82 11.34
N SER A 100 -9.24 2.04 10.79
CA SER A 100 -10.41 2.72 10.22
C SER A 100 -10.92 2.00 8.97
N VAL A 101 -10.03 1.58 8.06
CA VAL A 101 -10.41 0.79 6.87
C VAL A 101 -11.10 -0.52 7.28
N LEU A 102 -10.49 -1.28 8.19
CA LEU A 102 -11.01 -2.55 8.67
C LEU A 102 -12.35 -2.39 9.41
N SER A 103 -12.47 -1.38 10.27
CA SER A 103 -13.71 -1.11 11.02
C SER A 103 -14.86 -0.72 10.07
N LYS A 104 -14.58 0.06 9.02
CA LYS A 104 -15.55 0.40 7.95
C LYS A 104 -15.90 -0.77 7.04
N MET A 105 -15.20 -1.90 7.18
CA MET A 105 -15.55 -3.18 6.57
C MET A 105 -16.35 -4.09 7.52
N GLY A 106 -16.59 -3.67 8.76
CA GLY A 106 -17.34 -4.43 9.76
C GLY A 106 -16.49 -5.34 10.66
N CYS A 107 -15.16 -5.29 10.53
CA CYS A 107 -14.25 -6.12 11.33
C CYS A 107 -14.06 -5.55 12.74
N THR A 108 -13.86 -6.44 13.71
CA THR A 108 -13.40 -6.08 15.05
C THR A 108 -11.88 -6.09 15.05
N VAL A 109 -11.25 -4.94 15.30
CA VAL A 109 -9.79 -4.79 15.26
C VAL A 109 -9.22 -4.65 16.66
N GLU A 110 -8.23 -5.46 16.98
CA GLU A 110 -7.39 -5.28 18.16
C GLU A 110 -5.97 -4.93 17.72
N ILE A 111 -5.34 -3.97 18.39
CA ILE A 111 -4.03 -3.43 18.02
C ILE A 111 -2.95 -3.98 18.95
N ALA A 112 -1.83 -4.37 18.38
CA ALA A 112 -0.59 -4.67 19.09
C ALA A 112 0.55 -3.81 18.54
N ASP A 113 1.24 -3.07 19.40
CA ASP A 113 2.27 -2.09 18.98
C ASP A 113 3.59 -2.73 18.56
N ASN A 114 3.78 -4.03 18.82
CA ASN A 114 4.96 -4.79 18.40
C ASN A 114 4.70 -6.32 18.43
N GLY A 115 5.70 -7.09 17.96
CA GLY A 115 5.64 -8.55 17.92
C GLY A 115 5.50 -9.23 19.29
N ARG A 116 6.02 -8.61 20.37
CA ARG A 116 5.91 -9.14 21.74
C ARG A 116 4.46 -9.08 22.23
N ILE A 117 3.83 -7.91 22.08
CA ILE A 117 2.44 -7.70 22.46
C ILE A 117 1.54 -8.62 21.62
N ALA A 118 1.83 -8.79 20.32
CA ALA A 118 1.09 -9.73 19.48
C ALA A 118 1.12 -11.17 20.03
N LEU A 119 2.28 -11.65 20.50
CA LEU A 119 2.40 -12.96 21.13
C LEU A 119 1.64 -13.07 22.45
N GLU A 120 1.53 -11.99 23.22
CA GLU A 120 0.73 -11.95 24.45
C GLU A 120 -0.76 -12.04 24.12
N ARG A 121 -1.23 -11.23 23.16
CA ARG A 121 -2.64 -11.24 22.72
C ARG A 121 -3.05 -12.59 22.15
N LEU A 122 -2.23 -13.21 21.31
CA LEU A 122 -2.49 -14.54 20.76
C LEU A 122 -2.47 -15.67 21.80
N ALA A 123 -1.94 -15.43 23.00
CA ALA A 123 -1.99 -16.39 24.09
C ALA A 123 -3.28 -16.26 24.94
N GLU A 124 -3.89 -15.09 24.95
CA GLU A 124 -5.09 -14.77 25.73
C GLU A 124 -6.37 -14.95 24.92
N ASP A 125 -6.32 -14.61 23.64
CA ASP A 125 -7.46 -14.53 22.74
C ASP A 125 -7.23 -15.26 21.41
N SER A 126 -8.33 -15.64 20.76
CA SER A 126 -8.34 -16.15 19.39
C SER A 126 -8.65 -15.04 18.39
N PHE A 127 -7.95 -15.05 17.26
CA PHE A 127 -8.18 -14.14 16.13
C PHE A 127 -8.39 -14.95 14.85
N ASP A 128 -9.21 -14.43 13.95
CA ASP A 128 -9.48 -15.08 12.66
C ASP A 128 -8.32 -14.87 11.67
N ILE A 129 -7.61 -13.76 11.80
CA ILE A 129 -6.45 -13.40 10.98
C ILE A 129 -5.58 -12.38 11.71
N VAL A 130 -4.28 -12.43 11.46
CA VAL A 130 -3.28 -11.46 11.93
C VAL A 130 -2.77 -10.68 10.72
N LEU A 131 -2.82 -9.35 10.78
CA LEU A 131 -2.11 -8.47 9.85
C LEU A 131 -0.86 -7.96 10.54
N MET A 132 0.32 -8.30 10.02
CA MET A 132 1.59 -8.15 10.71
C MET A 132 2.54 -7.23 9.94
N ASP A 133 2.90 -6.08 10.51
CA ASP A 133 4.04 -5.32 9.98
C ASP A 133 5.34 -6.14 10.12
N CYS A 134 6.16 -6.13 9.08
CA CYS A 134 7.44 -6.82 9.08
C CYS A 134 8.51 -6.08 9.89
N GLN A 135 8.44 -4.74 9.98
CA GLN A 135 9.49 -3.93 10.61
C GLN A 135 8.94 -3.18 11.82
N MET A 136 9.27 -3.64 13.02
CA MET A 136 8.85 -3.02 14.28
C MET A 136 10.00 -3.07 15.29
N PRO A 137 10.03 -2.15 16.28
CA PRO A 137 10.99 -2.21 17.37
C PRO A 137 10.77 -3.42 18.28
N GLU A 138 11.78 -3.72 19.10
CA GLU A 138 11.83 -4.81 20.10
C GLU A 138 11.76 -6.24 19.54
N MET A 139 10.67 -6.58 18.84
CA MET A 139 10.46 -7.85 18.17
C MET A 139 9.79 -7.58 16.83
N ASP A 140 10.51 -7.89 15.75
CA ASP A 140 10.02 -7.67 14.40
C ASP A 140 8.94 -8.71 13.99
N GLY A 141 8.26 -8.44 12.88
CA GLY A 141 7.17 -9.31 12.42
C GLY A 141 7.62 -10.71 11.99
N LEU A 142 8.86 -10.86 11.51
CA LEU A 142 9.41 -12.15 11.10
C LEU A 142 9.75 -13.00 12.34
N GLU A 143 10.35 -12.40 13.36
CA GLU A 143 10.62 -13.01 14.66
C GLU A 143 9.32 -13.40 15.37
N ALA A 144 8.34 -12.51 15.41
CA ALA A 144 7.02 -12.77 15.97
C ALA A 144 6.34 -13.95 15.25
N THR A 145 6.34 -13.94 13.91
CA THR A 145 5.78 -15.03 13.11
C THR A 145 6.44 -16.37 13.42
N ARG A 146 7.77 -16.43 13.47
CA ARG A 146 8.49 -17.68 13.81
C ARG A 146 8.09 -18.19 15.19
N ALA A 147 7.95 -17.30 16.18
CA ALA A 147 7.51 -17.65 17.52
C ALA A 147 6.05 -18.15 17.55
N ILE A 148 5.15 -17.51 16.78
CA ILE A 148 3.75 -17.97 16.63
C ILE A 148 3.72 -19.36 16.01
N ARG A 149 4.43 -19.58 14.90
CA ARG A 149 4.50 -20.89 14.23
C ARG A 149 5.10 -21.98 15.11
N GLN A 150 6.01 -21.63 16.02
CA GLN A 150 6.52 -22.59 16.99
C GLN A 150 5.41 -23.03 17.97
N ARG A 151 4.61 -22.09 18.50
CA ARG A 151 3.49 -22.42 19.40
C ARG A 151 2.38 -23.20 18.69
N GLU A 152 2.10 -22.87 17.44
CA GLU A 152 1.11 -23.58 16.61
C GLU A 152 1.46 -25.06 16.41
N ARG A 153 2.75 -25.41 16.34
CA ARG A 153 3.19 -26.82 16.28
C ARG A 153 2.81 -27.59 17.55
N ASP A 154 2.77 -26.92 18.70
CA ASP A 154 2.44 -27.54 19.98
C ASP A 154 0.92 -27.69 20.15
N THR A 155 0.14 -26.72 19.65
CA THR A 155 -1.33 -26.71 19.78
C THR A 155 -2.07 -27.39 18.64
N GLY A 156 -1.46 -27.48 17.46
CA GLY A 156 -2.08 -27.95 16.22
C GLY A 156 -3.06 -26.96 15.58
N THR A 157 -3.13 -25.72 16.07
CA THR A 157 -3.94 -24.64 15.51
C THR A 157 -3.12 -23.84 14.51
N HIS A 158 -3.77 -23.24 13.51
CA HIS A 158 -3.11 -22.37 12.55
C HIS A 158 -3.94 -21.12 12.34
N THR A 159 -3.38 -19.97 12.70
CA THR A 159 -3.99 -18.65 12.47
C THR A 159 -3.33 -18.03 11.24
N PRO A 160 -4.10 -17.59 10.23
CA PRO A 160 -3.55 -16.89 9.09
C PRO A 160 -2.77 -15.62 9.50
N ILE A 161 -1.53 -15.48 9.05
CA ILE A 161 -0.68 -14.31 9.26
C ILE A 161 -0.33 -13.70 7.90
N ILE A 162 -0.72 -12.45 7.70
CA ILE A 162 -0.55 -11.70 6.46
C ILE A 162 0.45 -10.59 6.69
N ALA A 163 1.55 -10.62 5.93
CA ALA A 163 2.58 -9.60 5.98
C ALA A 163 2.03 -8.27 5.46
N MET A 164 2.19 -7.18 6.21
CA MET A 164 2.00 -5.83 5.70
C MET A 164 3.38 -5.25 5.35
N THR A 165 3.63 -4.98 4.07
CA THR A 165 4.97 -4.61 3.57
C THR A 165 4.93 -3.27 2.85
N ALA A 166 5.89 -2.37 3.08
CA ALA A 166 5.96 -1.12 2.30
C ALA A 166 6.82 -1.24 1.02
N ASN A 167 7.48 -2.38 0.80
CA ASN A 167 8.27 -2.69 -0.40
C ASN A 167 7.81 -4.02 -1.00
N ASN A 168 7.53 -4.02 -2.31
CA ASN A 168 7.12 -5.21 -3.05
C ASN A 168 8.34 -5.98 -3.60
N MET A 169 9.49 -5.90 -2.92
CA MET A 169 10.71 -6.57 -3.37
C MET A 169 10.54 -8.09 -3.23
N ALA A 170 10.98 -8.83 -4.25
CA ALA A 170 10.93 -10.30 -4.23
C ALA A 170 11.69 -10.91 -3.04
N SER A 171 12.72 -10.22 -2.54
CA SER A 171 13.47 -10.58 -1.32
C SER A 171 12.61 -10.55 -0.07
N ASP A 172 11.81 -9.49 0.10
CA ASP A 172 11.01 -9.25 1.30
C ASP A 172 9.89 -10.29 1.38
N ARG A 173 9.26 -10.59 0.23
CA ARG A 173 8.28 -11.67 0.10
C ARG A 173 8.86 -13.02 0.48
N LYS A 174 10.07 -13.33 0.00
CA LYS A 174 10.74 -14.60 0.30
C LYS A 174 11.00 -14.73 1.81
N GLN A 175 11.47 -13.67 2.46
CA GLN A 175 11.71 -13.65 3.91
C GLN A 175 10.42 -13.86 4.73
N CYS A 176 9.31 -13.23 4.31
CA CYS A 176 8.00 -13.41 4.94
C CYS A 176 7.52 -14.87 4.87
N LEU A 177 7.61 -15.47 3.67
CA LEU A 177 7.22 -16.87 3.46
C LEU A 177 8.14 -17.84 4.22
N GLU A 178 9.45 -17.59 4.24
CA GLU A 178 10.41 -18.39 5.01
C GLU A 178 10.21 -18.28 6.53
N ALA A 179 9.74 -17.13 7.02
CA ALA A 179 9.34 -16.97 8.42
C ALA A 179 8.04 -17.72 8.75
N GLY A 180 7.25 -18.08 7.72
CA GLY A 180 6.00 -18.82 7.84
C GLY A 180 4.73 -17.97 7.76
N MET A 181 4.80 -16.75 7.21
CA MET A 181 3.60 -15.96 6.89
C MET A 181 2.87 -16.59 5.69
N ASP A 182 1.56 -16.44 5.65
CA ASP A 182 0.71 -17.15 4.68
C ASP A 182 0.44 -16.34 3.41
N ASP A 183 0.47 -15.01 3.52
CA ASP A 183 0.32 -14.08 2.41
C ASP A 183 0.94 -12.72 2.73
N PHE A 184 0.79 -11.77 1.81
CA PHE A 184 1.30 -10.40 1.97
C PHE A 184 0.36 -9.38 1.32
N ILE A 185 0.42 -8.14 1.82
CA ILE A 185 -0.25 -6.98 1.26
C ILE A 185 0.68 -5.78 1.33
N SER A 186 0.69 -4.96 0.28
CA SER A 186 1.50 -3.74 0.24
C SER A 186 0.83 -2.58 0.98
N LYS A 187 1.60 -1.81 1.73
CA LYS A 187 1.19 -0.54 2.33
C LYS A 187 1.48 0.64 1.37
N PRO A 188 0.61 1.65 1.27
CA PRO A 188 -0.76 1.66 1.78
C PRO A 188 -1.64 0.68 0.98
N PHE A 189 -2.56 -0.01 1.65
CA PHE A 189 -3.50 -0.91 1.00
C PHE A 189 -4.85 -0.23 0.77
N GLU A 190 -5.43 -0.47 -0.40
CA GLU A 190 -6.78 -0.02 -0.74
C GLU A 190 -7.82 -0.98 -0.14
N ARG A 191 -9.03 -0.48 0.13
CA ARG A 191 -10.14 -1.24 0.71
C ARG A 191 -10.43 -2.52 -0.08
N GLU A 192 -10.41 -2.44 -1.41
CA GLU A 192 -10.70 -3.52 -2.33
C GLU A 192 -9.66 -4.64 -2.24
N GLN A 193 -8.38 -4.27 -2.13
CA GLN A 193 -7.28 -5.24 -1.99
C GLN A 193 -7.41 -6.01 -0.67
N LEU A 194 -7.70 -5.29 0.41
CA LEU A 194 -7.89 -5.88 1.73
C LEU A 194 -9.15 -6.76 1.77
N ALA A 195 -10.27 -6.33 1.17
CA ALA A 195 -11.49 -7.12 1.10
C ALA A 195 -11.29 -8.44 0.36
N LYS A 196 -10.57 -8.41 -0.78
CA LYS A 196 -10.24 -9.61 -1.55
C LYS A 196 -9.36 -10.56 -0.73
N LEU A 197 -8.35 -10.03 -0.03
CA LEU A 197 -7.46 -10.82 0.79
C LEU A 197 -8.20 -11.45 1.97
N LEU A 198 -9.00 -10.67 2.69
CA LEU A 198 -9.82 -11.15 3.80
C LEU A 198 -10.84 -12.20 3.31
N GLY A 199 -11.48 -11.98 2.17
CA GLY A 199 -12.39 -12.96 1.56
C GLY A 199 -11.71 -14.29 1.23
N LYS A 200 -10.45 -14.26 0.77
CA LYS A 200 -9.63 -15.46 0.52
C LYS A 200 -9.34 -16.25 1.80
N TRP A 201 -8.94 -15.57 2.87
CA TRP A 201 -8.45 -16.22 4.09
C TRP A 201 -9.53 -16.54 5.11
N LEU A 202 -10.64 -15.78 5.13
CA LEU A 202 -11.74 -15.97 6.07
C LEU A 202 -12.85 -16.87 5.53
N ASN A 203 -12.92 -17.12 4.21
CA ASN A 203 -13.96 -17.96 3.61
C ASN A 203 -13.40 -19.14 2.80
N PRO A 204 -12.99 -20.24 3.46
CA PRO A 204 -12.35 -21.39 2.82
C PRO A 204 -13.27 -22.25 1.93
N LYS A 205 -14.54 -21.85 1.70
CA LYS A 205 -15.48 -22.55 0.79
C LYS A 205 -15.51 -22.00 -0.63
N SER A 206 -14.75 -20.95 -0.94
CA SER A 206 -14.52 -20.55 -2.32
C SER A 206 -13.54 -21.53 -2.97
N PRO A 207 -13.82 -22.09 -4.16
CA PRO A 207 -12.93 -23.06 -4.78
C PRO A 207 -11.55 -22.44 -4.92
N SER A 208 -10.55 -23.19 -4.46
CA SER A 208 -9.14 -22.96 -4.74
C SER A 208 -8.96 -22.62 -6.22
N ALA A 209 -8.83 -21.33 -6.51
CA ALA A 209 -8.20 -20.86 -7.72
C ALA A 209 -6.71 -21.07 -7.49
N ALA A 210 -6.21 -22.15 -8.08
CA ALA A 210 -4.80 -22.43 -8.24
C ALA A 210 -4.07 -21.15 -8.69
N GLU A 211 -2.96 -20.87 -8.04
CA GLU A 211 -1.78 -20.19 -8.61
C GLU A 211 -2.11 -19.06 -9.59
N ALA A 212 -2.75 -17.99 -9.09
CA ALA A 212 -2.58 -16.70 -9.71
C ALA A 212 -1.24 -16.14 -9.23
N GLU A 213 -0.16 -16.48 -9.94
CA GLU A 213 1.08 -15.70 -9.92
C GLU A 213 0.72 -14.27 -10.35
N MET A 214 0.41 -13.43 -9.37
CA MET A 214 0.39 -11.98 -9.52
C MET A 214 1.83 -11.52 -9.71
N HIS A 215 2.29 -11.53 -10.96
CA HIS A 215 3.52 -10.86 -11.37
C HIS A 215 3.34 -9.35 -11.17
N TYR A 216 3.84 -8.84 -10.05
CA TYR A 216 4.10 -7.42 -9.88
C TYR A 216 5.56 -7.19 -10.25
N GLU A 217 5.77 -6.55 -11.40
CA GLU A 217 7.10 -6.12 -11.81
C GLU A 217 7.63 -5.10 -10.80
N ALA A 218 8.78 -5.43 -10.21
CA ALA A 218 9.57 -4.50 -9.43
C ALA A 218 10.17 -3.45 -10.38
N THR A 219 9.71 -2.20 -10.26
CA THR A 219 10.45 -1.06 -10.80
C THR A 219 11.18 -0.37 -9.68
N GLU A 220 12.39 -0.86 -9.40
CA GLU A 220 13.41 -0.08 -8.71
C GLU A 220 14.02 0.91 -9.71
N PHE A 221 13.89 2.19 -9.41
CA PHE A 221 14.85 3.18 -9.89
C PHE A 221 15.58 3.72 -8.67
N ALA A 222 16.90 3.62 -8.68
CA ALA A 222 17.76 4.53 -7.93
C ALA A 222 17.38 5.94 -8.40
N VAL A 223 16.77 6.72 -7.50
CA VAL A 223 16.27 8.04 -7.85
C VAL A 223 17.32 9.08 -7.47
N PRO A 224 17.87 9.85 -8.43
CA PRO A 224 18.73 10.97 -8.11
C PRO A 224 17.95 12.00 -7.29
N THR A 225 18.61 12.66 -6.33
CA THR A 225 18.06 13.75 -5.50
C THR A 225 17.37 14.84 -6.34
N SER A 226 17.77 15.02 -7.61
CA SER A 226 17.16 15.97 -8.57
C SER A 226 15.72 15.63 -8.99
N MET A 227 15.17 14.47 -8.65
CA MET A 227 13.73 14.18 -8.89
C MET A 227 12.82 14.73 -7.79
N LEU A 228 13.32 15.01 -6.58
CA LEU A 228 12.50 15.57 -5.49
C LEU A 228 11.89 16.93 -5.89
N GLU A 229 12.63 17.73 -6.68
CA GLU A 229 12.19 19.02 -7.19
C GLU A 229 11.02 18.93 -8.19
N SER A 230 10.82 17.77 -8.81
CA SER A 230 9.73 17.52 -9.77
C SER A 230 8.45 16.99 -9.13
N LEU A 231 8.52 16.59 -7.85
CA LEU A 231 7.38 16.07 -7.12
C LEU A 231 6.68 17.19 -6.36
N GLU A 232 5.36 17.12 -6.31
CA GLU A 232 4.57 17.94 -5.39
C GLU A 232 4.88 17.53 -3.94
N VAL A 233 4.90 18.51 -3.02
CA VAL A 233 5.12 18.25 -1.58
C VAL A 233 4.02 17.34 -1.04
N ILE A 234 2.77 17.70 -1.34
CA ILE A 234 1.55 16.96 -1.03
C ILE A 234 0.84 16.65 -2.34
N ASP A 235 0.43 15.41 -2.52
CA ASP A 235 -0.55 15.04 -3.55
C ASP A 235 -1.96 15.34 -3.05
N GLN A 236 -2.53 16.41 -3.57
CA GLN A 236 -3.87 16.90 -3.21
C GLN A 236 -4.93 15.83 -3.43
N ASN A 237 -4.89 15.09 -4.54
CA ASN A 237 -5.89 14.06 -4.83
C ASN A 237 -5.81 12.91 -3.82
N GLY A 238 -4.60 12.47 -3.48
CA GLY A 238 -4.37 11.44 -2.47
C GLY A 238 -4.82 11.88 -1.07
N LEU A 239 -4.55 13.15 -0.72
CA LEU A 239 -4.96 13.73 0.55
C LEU A 239 -6.49 13.81 0.66
N GLU A 240 -7.17 14.29 -0.37
CA GLU A 240 -8.63 14.34 -0.44
C GLU A 240 -9.26 12.94 -0.32
N GLN A 241 -8.67 11.94 -0.98
CA GLN A 241 -9.12 10.54 -0.83
C GLN A 241 -8.95 10.04 0.60
N MET A 242 -7.83 10.35 1.25
CA MET A 242 -7.61 9.98 2.65
C MET A 242 -8.60 10.69 3.59
N GLN A 243 -8.89 11.97 3.33
CA GLN A 243 -9.88 12.73 4.07
C GLN A 243 -11.29 12.15 3.90
N GLN A 244 -11.68 11.77 2.68
CA GLN A 244 -12.95 11.08 2.43
C GLN A 244 -12.99 9.71 3.10
N LEU A 245 -11.88 8.98 3.07
CA LEU A 245 -11.76 7.66 3.68
C LEU A 245 -11.92 7.73 5.19
N LEU A 246 -11.29 8.69 5.87
CA LEU A 246 -11.30 8.79 7.34
C LEU A 246 -12.48 9.62 7.88
N GLY A 247 -12.92 10.65 7.17
CA GLY A 247 -13.95 11.56 7.63
C GLY A 247 -13.48 12.35 8.86
N ASP A 248 -14.24 12.32 9.95
CA ASP A 248 -13.95 13.06 11.18
C ASP A 248 -12.62 12.65 11.86
N GLU A 249 -12.13 11.43 11.58
CA GLU A 249 -10.87 10.90 12.13
C GLU A 249 -9.61 11.48 11.44
N PHE A 250 -9.78 12.25 10.36
CA PHE A 250 -8.66 12.75 9.56
C PHE A 250 -7.74 13.69 10.35
N GLY A 251 -8.28 14.56 11.19
CA GLY A 251 -7.48 15.44 12.04
C GLY A 251 -6.60 14.67 13.02
N GLU A 252 -7.12 13.57 13.57
CA GLU A 252 -6.34 12.71 14.47
C GLU A 252 -5.22 11.95 13.75
N LEU A 253 -5.40 11.63 12.45
CA LEU A 253 -4.32 11.08 11.63
C LEU A 253 -3.19 12.11 11.48
N LEU A 254 -3.52 13.38 11.21
CA LEU A 254 -2.51 14.43 11.07
C LEU A 254 -1.73 14.62 12.37
N ASP A 255 -2.42 14.65 13.51
CA ASP A 255 -1.76 14.77 14.81
C ASP A 255 -0.86 13.57 15.11
N ALA A 256 -1.35 12.34 14.86
CA ALA A 256 -0.53 11.15 14.97
C ALA A 256 0.71 11.22 14.05
N PHE A 257 0.55 11.73 12.83
CA PHE A 257 1.64 11.85 11.86
C PHE A 257 2.76 12.75 12.38
N PHE A 258 2.43 13.94 12.88
CA PHE A 258 3.45 14.85 13.42
C PHE A 258 4.10 14.32 14.70
N ILE A 259 3.31 13.72 15.61
CA ILE A 259 3.86 13.11 16.84
C ILE A 259 4.89 12.02 16.49
N SER A 260 4.53 11.08 15.62
CA SER A 260 5.44 10.01 15.22
C SER A 260 6.65 10.52 14.44
N LEU A 261 6.47 11.55 13.60
CA LEU A 261 7.56 12.12 12.83
C LEU A 261 8.61 12.78 13.74
N ASP A 262 8.17 13.57 14.73
CA ASP A 262 9.05 14.21 15.71
C ASP A 262 9.87 13.18 16.50
N GLU A 263 9.21 12.08 16.93
CA GLU A 263 9.88 10.98 17.63
C GLU A 263 10.96 10.32 16.75
N LEU A 264 10.62 9.97 15.51
CA LEU A 264 11.55 9.33 14.56
C LEU A 264 12.78 10.21 14.27
N ILE A 265 12.58 11.51 14.08
CA ILE A 265 13.67 12.46 13.85
C ILE A 265 14.57 12.58 15.07
N SER A 266 14.01 12.51 16.29
CA SER A 266 14.79 12.59 17.52
C SER A 266 15.72 11.37 17.72
N LEU A 267 15.33 10.19 17.20
CA LEU A 267 16.09 8.94 17.30
C LEU A 267 17.22 8.84 16.26
N LEU A 268 17.01 9.43 15.08
CA LEU A 268 17.92 9.29 13.93
C LEU A 268 19.39 9.69 14.21
N PRO A 269 19.69 10.79 14.92
CA PRO A 269 21.08 11.17 15.23
C PRO A 269 21.84 10.11 16.02
N GLN A 270 21.18 9.44 16.97
CA GLN A 270 21.82 8.41 17.80
C GLN A 270 22.09 7.15 16.97
N ALA A 271 21.11 6.69 16.19
CA ALA A 271 21.29 5.54 15.29
C ALA A 271 22.46 5.74 14.32
N LEU A 272 22.66 6.98 13.85
CA LEU A 272 23.79 7.34 13.00
C LEU A 272 25.12 7.38 13.74
N ALA A 273 25.14 7.93 14.95
CA ALA A 273 26.33 7.94 15.80
C ALA A 273 26.82 6.51 16.10
N ASP A 274 25.87 5.59 16.34
CA ASP A 274 26.15 4.19 16.61
C ASP A 274 26.42 3.37 15.34
N SER A 275 26.25 3.98 14.15
CA SER A 275 26.32 3.30 12.84
C SER A 275 25.39 2.09 12.75
N ASP A 276 24.26 2.14 13.45
CA ASP A 276 23.24 1.10 13.48
C ASP A 276 22.41 1.14 12.19
N GLN A 277 22.88 0.43 11.16
CA GLN A 277 22.22 0.38 9.85
C GLN A 277 20.80 -0.17 9.94
N GLN A 278 20.53 -1.07 10.88
CA GLN A 278 19.21 -1.66 11.04
C GLN A 278 18.23 -0.61 11.57
N GLU A 279 18.64 0.15 12.58
CA GLU A 279 17.81 1.20 13.16
C GLU A 279 17.63 2.40 12.21
N ILE A 280 18.68 2.81 11.49
CA ILE A 280 18.58 3.85 10.45
C ILE A 280 17.57 3.42 9.38
N ARG A 281 17.67 2.16 8.91
CA ARG A 281 16.75 1.61 7.91
C ARG A 281 15.31 1.61 8.44
N ARG A 282 15.10 1.20 9.69
CA ARG A 282 13.79 1.21 10.34
C ARG A 282 13.20 2.62 10.37
N ILE A 283 13.96 3.60 10.87
CA ILE A 283 13.52 5.00 10.94
C ILE A 283 13.15 5.52 9.54
N ALA A 284 13.98 5.23 8.53
CA ALA A 284 13.73 5.64 7.16
C ALA A 284 12.45 5.01 6.57
N HIS A 285 12.23 3.73 6.85
CA HIS A 285 11.01 3.00 6.48
C HIS A 285 9.77 3.63 7.14
N SER A 286 9.87 3.95 8.43
CA SER A 286 8.79 4.59 9.19
C SER A 286 8.44 5.97 8.65
N ILE A 287 9.44 6.81 8.33
CA ILE A 287 9.24 8.13 7.69
C ILE A 287 8.55 7.96 6.34
N LYS A 288 9.00 7.00 5.53
CA LYS A 288 8.39 6.68 4.24
C LYS A 288 6.91 6.32 4.38
N SER A 289 6.60 5.41 5.30
CA SER A 289 5.23 4.94 5.53
C SER A 289 4.32 6.06 6.03
N ALA A 290 4.77 6.81 7.04
CA ALA A 290 4.02 7.94 7.61
C ALA A 290 3.73 9.00 6.54
N GLY A 291 4.72 9.33 5.70
CA GLY A 291 4.54 10.26 4.58
C GLY A 291 3.49 9.81 3.57
N ASN A 292 3.42 8.51 3.25
CA ASN A 292 2.41 7.98 2.34
C ASN A 292 0.98 8.12 2.87
N ASN A 293 0.76 7.98 4.19
CA ASN A 293 -0.58 8.10 4.78
C ASN A 293 -1.17 9.51 4.61
N VAL A 294 -0.33 10.54 4.65
CA VAL A 294 -0.73 11.94 4.47
C VAL A 294 -0.42 12.46 3.07
N SER A 295 -0.16 11.56 2.11
CA SER A 295 0.16 11.90 0.72
C SER A 295 1.34 12.87 0.56
N ALA A 296 2.27 12.91 1.52
CA ALA A 296 3.49 13.70 1.50
C ALA A 296 4.56 13.04 0.62
N ARG A 297 4.39 13.17 -0.70
CA ARG A 297 5.16 12.43 -1.72
C ARG A 297 6.66 12.66 -1.62
N ARG A 298 7.10 13.90 -1.41
CA ARG A 298 8.53 14.24 -1.28
C ARG A 298 9.14 13.63 -0.02
N LEU A 299 8.46 13.76 1.12
CA LEU A 299 8.90 13.16 2.39
C LEU A 299 8.96 11.63 2.30
N ALA A 300 7.93 11.01 1.72
CA ALA A 300 7.90 9.57 1.52
C ALA A 300 9.06 9.11 0.62
N LYS A 301 9.37 9.90 -0.43
CA LYS A 301 10.48 9.60 -1.33
C LYS A 301 11.83 9.77 -0.64
N LEU A 302 12.00 10.78 0.20
CA LEU A 302 13.20 10.98 0.99
C LEU A 302 13.43 9.80 1.96
N GLY A 303 12.38 9.34 2.66
CA GLY A 303 12.44 8.13 3.48
C GLY A 303 12.85 6.89 2.67
N SER A 304 12.35 6.74 1.45
CA SER A 304 12.77 5.65 0.54
C SER A 304 14.25 5.72 0.14
N LEU A 305 14.80 6.92 -0.07
CA LEU A 305 16.23 7.09 -0.37
C LEU A 305 17.08 6.76 0.85
N MET A 306 16.68 7.27 2.02
CA MET A 306 17.31 6.95 3.30
C MET A 306 17.35 5.45 3.57
N GLU A 307 16.24 4.74 3.32
CA GLU A 307 16.12 3.29 3.50
C GLU A 307 17.07 2.52 2.57
N ALA A 308 17.16 2.93 1.31
CA ALA A 308 18.08 2.34 0.34
C ALA A 308 19.55 2.56 0.73
N CYS A 309 19.92 3.77 1.16
CA CYS A 309 21.28 4.06 1.61
C CYS A 309 21.67 3.25 2.87
N ALA A 310 20.72 3.01 3.78
CA ALA A 310 20.95 2.18 4.97
C ALA A 310 21.15 0.70 4.61
N LEU A 311 20.39 0.18 3.63
CA LEU A 311 20.56 -1.18 3.11
C LEU A 311 21.95 -1.43 2.52
N GLU A 312 22.51 -0.43 1.83
CA GLU A 312 23.83 -0.50 1.20
C GLU A 312 24.98 -0.17 2.17
N GLY A 313 24.67 0.18 3.43
CA GLY A 313 25.68 0.67 4.39
C GLY A 313 26.34 1.98 3.97
N ALA A 314 25.70 2.72 3.06
CA ALA A 314 26.21 3.92 2.42
C ALA A 314 25.56 5.20 2.96
N PHE A 315 24.82 5.14 4.07
CA PHE A 315 24.10 6.30 4.62
C PHE A 315 25.02 7.50 4.92
N GLN A 316 26.27 7.25 5.32
CA GLN A 316 27.27 8.32 5.53
C GLN A 316 27.59 9.13 4.25
N GLN A 317 27.25 8.61 3.07
CA GLN A 317 27.41 9.28 1.78
C GLN A 317 26.20 10.16 1.42
N PHE A 318 25.12 10.10 2.21
CA PHE A 318 23.95 10.95 2.03
C PHE A 318 24.21 12.35 2.61
N GLU A 319 25.03 13.14 1.92
CA GLU A 319 25.34 14.52 2.30
C GLU A 319 24.07 15.40 2.32
N GLY A 320 23.93 16.22 3.37
CA GLY A 320 22.83 17.19 3.50
C GLY A 320 21.46 16.58 3.84
N TYR A 321 21.38 15.29 4.21
CA TYR A 321 20.10 14.64 4.51
C TYR A 321 19.34 15.34 5.66
N GLN A 322 20.03 15.90 6.66
CA GLN A 322 19.40 16.60 7.79
C GLN A 322 18.68 17.87 7.33
N ASP A 323 19.38 18.72 6.56
CA ASP A 323 18.83 19.96 6.03
C ASP A 323 17.67 19.67 5.08
N GLN A 324 17.83 18.65 4.21
CA GLN A 324 16.76 18.22 3.31
C GLN A 324 15.54 17.71 4.08
N LEU A 325 15.74 16.81 5.06
CA LEU A 325 14.65 16.27 5.86
C LEU A 325 13.91 17.37 6.61
N GLN A 326 14.64 18.26 7.29
CA GLN A 326 14.05 19.38 8.02
C GLN A 326 13.28 20.33 7.10
N GLN A 327 13.82 20.62 5.91
CA GLN A 327 13.13 21.44 4.92
C GLN A 327 11.84 20.77 4.43
N GLU A 328 11.86 19.49 4.10
CA GLU A 328 10.67 18.75 3.66
C GLU A 328 9.60 18.72 4.76
N ILE A 329 9.99 18.50 6.01
CA ILE A 329 9.07 18.48 7.15
C ILE A 329 8.39 19.85 7.31
N GLN A 330 9.15 20.94 7.18
CA GLN A 330 8.58 22.29 7.25
C GLN A 330 7.57 22.52 6.11
N LEU A 331 7.92 22.13 4.88
CA LEU A 331 7.01 22.27 3.74
C LEU A 331 5.72 21.45 3.91
N VAL A 332 5.84 20.22 4.42
CA VAL A 332 4.68 19.37 4.73
C VAL A 332 3.84 19.98 5.85
N SER A 333 4.47 20.52 6.90
CA SER A 333 3.79 21.20 8.00
C SER A 333 2.98 22.40 7.51
N ASP A 334 3.60 23.26 6.68
CA ASP A 334 2.94 24.44 6.12
C ASP A 334 1.78 24.05 5.19
N ALA A 335 1.96 23.00 4.38
CA ALA A 335 0.92 22.52 3.46
C ALA A 335 -0.27 21.86 4.18
N LEU A 336 -0.03 21.18 5.29
CA LEU A 336 -1.07 20.50 6.07
C LEU A 336 -1.70 21.41 7.14
N ALA A 337 -1.17 22.61 7.36
CA ALA A 337 -1.67 23.55 8.37
C ALA A 337 -3.14 23.96 8.16
N GLU A 338 -3.62 23.95 6.92
CA GLU A 338 -5.02 24.28 6.58
C GLU A 338 -6.01 23.17 6.94
N TYR A 339 -5.51 21.97 7.27
CA TYR A 339 -6.31 20.77 7.56
C TYR A 339 -6.34 20.40 9.05
N ARG A 340 -5.66 21.16 9.90
CA ARG A 340 -5.66 21.04 11.37
C ARG A 340 -6.66 21.99 12.01
#